data_AF-A0A0F5ZQ45-F1
#
_entry.id   AF-A0A0F5ZQ45-F1
#
_cell.length_a   1.000
_cell.length_b   1.000
_cell.length_c   1.000
_cell.angle_alpha   90.00
_cell.angle_beta   90.00
_cell.angle_gamma   90.00
#
_symmetry.space_group_name_H-M   'P 1'
#
loop_
_entity.id
_entity.type
_entity.pdbx_description
1 polymer ?
#
loop_
_entity_poly.entity_id
_entity_poly.type
_entity_poly.pdbx_seq_one_letter_code
_entity_poly.pdbx_strand_id
1 'polypeptide(L)'
;MLRIASRHGVVLLPGDIGRPAEGALLQAYPHALRADVVLVPHHGSGGSSSAPWVAAVAPRLAVVSAGHRNRFGHPRQEVVQRWQAQGAEVLATADSGAIRVWLGAQGLQLREQRIHASRWWDAAGRARSAAILSPIEQAAVGPEG
;
A
#
# COMPACT_ATOMS: atom_id res chain seq x y z
N MET A 1 2.63 -17.45 -4.34
CA MET A 1 2.46 -16.54 -3.19
C MET A 1 3.51 -16.86 -2.15
N LEU A 2 4.21 -15.85 -1.65
CA LEU A 2 5.14 -16.00 -0.53
C LEU A 2 4.50 -15.40 0.74
N ARG A 3 4.50 -16.18 1.82
CA ARG A 3 4.07 -15.74 3.15
C ARG A 3 5.27 -15.79 4.08
N ILE A 4 5.64 -14.65 4.63
CA ILE A 4 6.77 -14.52 5.56
C ILE A 4 6.18 -14.33 6.95
N ALA A 5 6.42 -15.26 7.86
CA ALA A 5 5.87 -15.22 9.21
C ALA A 5 6.99 -15.19 10.25
N SER A 6 6.79 -14.36 11.27
CA SER A 6 7.64 -14.28 12.45
C SER A 6 6.76 -14.19 13.70
N ARG A 7 7.38 -14.19 14.89
CA ARG A 7 6.67 -13.89 16.14
C ARG A 7 6.09 -12.47 16.21
N HIS A 8 6.54 -11.55 15.35
CA HIS A 8 6.15 -10.14 15.35
C HIS A 8 5.13 -9.78 14.27
N GLY A 9 4.78 -10.72 13.39
CA GLY A 9 3.79 -10.48 12.35
C GLY A 9 4.04 -11.26 11.07
N VAL A 10 3.16 -11.03 10.09
CA VAL A 10 3.09 -11.73 8.82
C VAL A 10 3.08 -10.75 7.66
N VAL A 11 3.91 -11.00 6.65
CA VAL A 11 3.90 -10.30 5.37
C VAL A 11 3.44 -11.25 4.28
N LEU A 12 2.51 -10.79 3.44
CA LEU A 12 2.02 -11.53 2.29
C LEU A 12 2.49 -10.87 0.99
N LEU A 13 3.19 -11.65 0.16
CA LEU A 13 3.68 -11.25 -1.15
C LEU A 13 3.02 -12.15 -2.20
N PRO A 14 1.78 -11.82 -2.62
CA PRO A 14 1.02 -12.63 -3.56
C PRO A 14 1.56 -12.54 -4.99
N GLY A 15 2.31 -11.49 -5.33
CA GLY A 15 2.75 -11.23 -6.70
C GLY A 15 1.56 -10.78 -7.57
N ASP A 16 1.60 -11.08 -8.87
CA ASP A 16 0.62 -10.56 -9.82
C ASP A 16 -0.61 -11.46 -10.02
N ILE A 17 -1.03 -12.16 -8.96
CA ILE A 17 -2.24 -12.99 -9.01
C ILE A 17 -3.48 -12.18 -9.35
N GLY A 18 -4.35 -12.77 -10.16
CA GLY A 18 -5.71 -12.30 -10.40
C GLY A 18 -6.75 -13.10 -9.62
N ARG A 19 -8.02 -12.69 -9.73
CA ARG A 19 -9.17 -13.29 -9.04
C ARG A 19 -9.25 -14.83 -9.08
N PRO A 20 -8.96 -15.53 -10.20
CA PRO A 20 -9.00 -17.00 -10.20
C PRO A 20 -8.00 -17.63 -9.22
N ALA A 21 -6.78 -17.10 -9.17
CA ALA A 21 -5.74 -17.56 -8.26
C ALA A 21 -6.04 -17.16 -6.80
N GLU A 22 -6.63 -15.97 -6.57
CA GLU A 22 -7.15 -15.60 -5.25
C GLU A 22 -8.19 -16.60 -4.75
N GLY A 23 -9.14 -16.99 -5.61
CA GLY A 23 -10.17 -18.00 -5.29
C GLY A 23 -9.56 -19.35 -4.92
N ALA A 24 -8.60 -19.83 -5.71
CA ALA A 24 -7.90 -21.07 -5.41
C ALA A 24 -7.15 -21.02 -4.07
N LEU A 25 -6.50 -19.89 -3.75
CA LEU A 25 -5.81 -19.70 -2.47
C LEU A 25 -6.78 -19.61 -1.28
N LEU A 26 -7.93 -18.95 -1.45
CA LEU A 26 -8.98 -18.90 -0.43
C LEU A 26 -9.51 -20.30 -0.08
N GLN A 27 -9.64 -21.17 -1.09
CA GLN A 27 -10.08 -22.55 -0.90
C GLN A 27 -8.99 -23.42 -0.27
N ALA A 28 -7.74 -23.29 -0.74
CA ALA A 28 -6.63 -24.12 -0.27
C ALA A 28 -6.16 -23.73 1.13
N TYR A 29 -6.27 -22.45 1.52
CA TYR A 29 -5.66 -21.89 2.72
C TYR A 29 -6.60 -20.95 3.51
N PRO A 30 -7.84 -21.34 3.85
CA PRO A 30 -8.86 -20.44 4.41
C PRO A 30 -8.45 -19.75 5.72
N HIS A 31 -7.51 -20.31 6.48
CA HIS A 31 -7.05 -19.78 7.76
C HIS A 31 -5.61 -19.24 7.75
N ALA A 32 -4.92 -19.27 6.61
CA ALA A 32 -3.49 -18.91 6.53
C ALA A 32 -3.21 -17.65 5.70
N LEU A 33 -4.24 -16.96 5.21
CA LEU A 33 -4.11 -15.76 4.38
C LEU A 33 -4.00 -14.45 5.16
N ARG A 34 -4.41 -14.44 6.44
CA ARG A 34 -4.33 -13.25 7.28
C ARG A 34 -2.88 -12.78 7.41
N ALA A 35 -2.65 -11.49 7.20
CA ALA A 35 -1.33 -10.86 7.26
C ALA A 35 -1.41 -9.46 7.87
N ASP A 36 -0.31 -8.94 8.40
CA ASP A 36 -0.20 -7.56 8.88
C ASP A 36 0.11 -6.59 7.75
N VAL A 37 0.93 -7.06 6.79
CA VAL A 37 1.35 -6.31 5.61
C VAL A 37 1.07 -7.14 4.36
N VAL A 38 0.53 -6.52 3.32
CA VAL A 38 0.41 -7.13 2.00
C VAL A 38 1.05 -6.25 0.94
N LEU A 39 1.77 -6.87 0.00
CA LEU A 39 2.03 -6.23 -1.29
C LEU A 39 0.81 -6.46 -2.17
N VAL A 40 0.08 -5.38 -2.48
CA VAL A 40 -1.18 -5.46 -3.23
C VAL A 40 -0.96 -6.20 -4.56
N PRO A 41 -1.76 -7.24 -4.85
CA PRO A 41 -1.57 -8.03 -6.05
C PRO A 41 -1.61 -7.19 -7.32
N HIS A 42 -0.80 -7.60 -8.31
CA HIS A 42 -0.87 -7.08 -9.68
C HIS A 42 -0.84 -5.55 -9.73
N HIS A 43 0.02 -4.94 -8.91
CA HIS A 43 0.19 -3.49 -8.81
C HIS A 43 -1.11 -2.71 -8.47
N GLY A 44 -2.15 -3.37 -7.97
CA GLY A 44 -3.47 -2.76 -7.76
C GLY A 44 -4.36 -2.73 -9.01
N SER A 45 -4.23 -3.71 -9.91
CA SER A 45 -5.14 -3.90 -11.04
C SER A 45 -6.55 -4.30 -10.61
N GLY A 46 -7.56 -3.83 -11.35
CA GLY A 46 -8.98 -4.17 -11.10
C GLY A 46 -9.31 -5.67 -11.30
N GLY A 47 -8.45 -6.40 -12.01
CA GLY A 47 -8.52 -7.86 -12.17
C GLY A 47 -8.04 -8.65 -10.94
N SER A 48 -7.69 -7.97 -9.85
CA SER A 48 -7.20 -8.54 -8.59
C SER A 48 -7.85 -7.86 -7.39
N SER A 49 -7.43 -8.24 -6.19
CA SER A 49 -7.93 -7.76 -4.90
C SER A 49 -9.44 -7.94 -4.79
N SER A 50 -9.98 -9.12 -5.07
CA SER A 50 -11.42 -9.40 -4.87
C SER A 50 -11.85 -9.12 -3.43
N ALA A 51 -13.14 -8.82 -3.20
CA ALA A 51 -13.63 -8.56 -1.85
C ALA A 51 -13.38 -9.72 -0.86
N PRO A 52 -13.60 -11.01 -1.23
CA PRO A 52 -13.25 -12.12 -0.35
C PRO A 52 -11.75 -12.21 -0.05
N TRP A 53 -10.90 -11.92 -1.03
CA TRP A 53 -9.45 -11.89 -0.85
C TRP A 53 -9.03 -10.80 0.15
N VAL A 54 -9.50 -9.57 -0.07
CA VAL A 54 -9.19 -8.42 0.81
C VAL A 54 -9.66 -8.71 2.24
N ALA A 55 -10.85 -9.27 2.41
CA ALA A 55 -11.40 -9.65 3.71
C ALA A 55 -10.60 -10.77 4.40
N ALA A 56 -10.11 -11.76 3.65
CA ALA A 56 -9.32 -12.87 4.21
C ALA A 56 -7.90 -12.44 4.61
N VAL A 57 -7.29 -11.54 3.84
CA VAL A 57 -5.94 -11.02 4.15
C VAL A 57 -5.98 -10.04 5.31
N ALA A 58 -7.00 -9.16 5.36
CA ALA A 58 -7.26 -8.19 6.43
C ALA A 58 -6.00 -7.50 7.02
N PRO A 59 -5.18 -6.83 6.19
CA PRO A 59 -3.92 -6.24 6.60
C PRO A 59 -4.11 -4.89 7.29
N ARG A 60 -3.13 -4.51 8.11
CA ARG A 60 -3.00 -3.14 8.62
C ARG A 60 -2.40 -2.22 7.57
N LEU A 61 -1.44 -2.73 6.78
CA LEU A 61 -0.75 -1.99 5.72
C LEU A 61 -0.84 -2.73 4.38
N ALA A 62 -1.33 -2.06 3.35
CA ALA A 62 -1.35 -2.54 1.98
C ALA A 62 -0.44 -1.65 1.11
N VAL A 63 0.64 -2.23 0.59
CA VAL A 63 1.62 -1.51 -0.24
C VAL A 63 1.35 -1.79 -1.71
N VAL A 64 1.17 -0.75 -2.50
CA VAL A 64 1.07 -0.82 -3.96
C VAL A 64 2.43 -0.50 -4.56
N SER A 65 3.06 -1.51 -5.18
CA SER A 65 4.23 -1.26 -6.02
C SER A 65 3.77 -0.84 -7.43
N ALA A 66 3.67 0.46 -7.69
CA ALA A 66 3.35 1.00 -9.00
C ALA A 66 4.22 2.23 -9.31
N GLY A 67 4.50 2.44 -10.60
CA GLY A 67 5.22 3.63 -11.06
C GLY A 67 4.32 4.86 -11.17
N HIS A 68 4.90 6.04 -10.97
CA HIS A 68 4.22 7.31 -11.20
C HIS A 68 3.75 7.42 -12.66
N ARG A 69 2.49 7.81 -12.87
CA ARG A 69 1.85 7.87 -14.20
C ARG A 69 2.05 6.59 -15.02
N ASN A 70 2.02 5.42 -14.38
CA ASN A 70 2.13 4.16 -15.12
C ASN A 70 1.03 4.08 -16.19
N ARG A 71 1.39 3.50 -17.34
CA ARG A 71 0.55 3.43 -18.54
C ARG A 71 -0.74 2.61 -18.36
N PHE A 72 -0.85 1.80 -17.31
CA PHE A 72 -1.97 0.91 -17.04
C PHE A 72 -3.04 1.54 -16.13
N GLY A 73 -2.73 2.71 -15.55
CA GLY A 73 -3.62 3.41 -14.63
C GLY A 73 -3.74 2.69 -13.27
N HIS A 74 -2.63 2.14 -12.76
CA HIS A 74 -2.56 1.46 -11.47
C HIS A 74 -2.04 2.37 -10.34
N PRO A 75 -2.40 2.15 -9.07
CA PRO A 75 -3.51 1.31 -8.66
C PRO A 75 -4.84 1.90 -9.15
N ARG A 76 -5.83 1.03 -9.39
CA ARG A 76 -7.20 1.46 -9.68
C ARG A 76 -7.85 2.00 -8.41
N GLN A 77 -8.59 3.10 -8.52
CA GLN A 77 -9.22 3.76 -7.37
C GLN A 77 -10.14 2.80 -6.60
N GLU A 78 -10.88 1.94 -7.30
CA GLU A 78 -11.80 0.98 -6.68
C GLU A 78 -11.05 -0.13 -5.91
N VAL A 79 -9.81 -0.42 -6.30
CA VAL A 79 -8.95 -1.37 -5.56
C VAL A 79 -8.45 -0.72 -4.28
N VAL A 80 -7.96 0.52 -4.35
CA VAL A 80 -7.51 1.27 -3.17
C VAL A 80 -8.65 1.41 -2.15
N GLN A 81 -9.83 1.83 -2.60
CA GLN A 81 -11.01 1.98 -1.75
C GLN A 81 -11.41 0.68 -1.07
N ARG A 82 -11.25 -0.47 -1.73
CA ARG A 82 -11.58 -1.77 -1.14
C ARG A 82 -10.65 -2.15 0.01
N TRP A 83 -9.35 -1.91 -0.14
CA TRP A 83 -8.39 -2.12 0.94
C TRP A 83 -8.65 -1.16 2.12
N GLN A 84 -8.92 0.11 1.83
CA GLN A 84 -9.24 1.12 2.85
C GLN A 84 -10.55 0.81 3.59
N ALA A 85 -11.58 0.36 2.88
CA ALA A 85 -12.85 -0.04 3.49
C ALA A 85 -12.72 -1.24 4.44
N GLN A 86 -11.67 -2.05 4.27
CA GLN A 86 -11.33 -3.15 5.18
C GLN A 86 -10.44 -2.69 6.36
N GLY A 87 -10.12 -1.40 6.44
CA GLY A 87 -9.32 -0.80 7.52
C GLY A 87 -7.82 -0.76 7.28
N ALA A 88 -7.35 -1.07 6.06
CA ALA A 88 -5.93 -1.00 5.73
C ALA A 88 -5.49 0.44 5.39
N GLU A 89 -4.33 0.85 5.89
CA GLU A 89 -3.59 1.97 5.32
C GLU A 89 -3.02 1.54 3.96
N VAL A 90 -3.17 2.38 2.94
CA VAL A 90 -2.70 2.08 1.58
C VAL A 90 -1.62 3.08 1.18
N LEU A 91 -0.40 2.58 0.94
CA LEU A 91 0.73 3.37 0.45
C LEU A 91 1.12 2.91 -0.94
N ALA A 92 1.55 3.85 -1.80
CA ALA A 92 2.02 3.55 -3.15
C ALA A 92 3.46 4.01 -3.34
N THR A 93 4.31 3.16 -3.89
CA THR A 93 5.73 3.49 -4.15
C THR A 93 5.89 4.68 -5.11
N ALA A 94 4.89 4.96 -5.94
CA ALA A 94 4.86 6.13 -6.81
C ALA A 94 4.99 7.44 -6.03
N ASP A 95 4.33 7.51 -4.86
CA ASP A 95 4.22 8.71 -4.03
C ASP A 95 5.27 8.68 -2.92
N SER A 96 5.40 7.53 -2.25
CA SER A 96 6.27 7.30 -1.09
C SER A 96 7.75 7.08 -1.41
N GLY A 97 8.09 6.82 -2.68
CA GLY A 97 9.40 6.27 -3.03
C GLY A 97 9.61 4.87 -2.44
N ALA A 98 10.83 4.57 -1.99
CA ALA A 98 11.09 3.31 -1.30
C ALA A 98 10.38 3.29 0.07
N ILE A 99 9.62 2.23 0.34
CA ILE A 99 8.93 2.01 1.61
C ILE A 99 9.70 0.92 2.36
N ARG A 100 10.14 1.22 3.57
CA ARG A 100 10.77 0.28 4.49
C ARG A 100 9.80 -0.03 5.62
N VAL A 101 9.64 -1.31 5.93
CA VAL A 101 8.71 -1.81 6.96
C VAL A 101 9.49 -2.67 7.93
N TRP A 102 9.29 -2.43 9.23
CA TRP A 102 9.84 -3.23 10.32
C TRP A 102 8.69 -3.86 11.09
N LEU A 103 8.81 -5.15 11.38
CA LEU A 103 7.92 -5.89 12.27
C LEU A 103 8.74 -6.32 13.50
N GLY A 104 8.57 -5.60 14.60
CA GLY A 104 9.35 -5.79 15.82
C GLY A 104 8.49 -5.85 17.08
N ALA A 105 9.15 -5.89 18.24
CA ALA A 105 8.47 -5.86 19.54
C ALA A 105 7.67 -4.57 19.75
N GLN A 106 8.07 -3.48 19.10
CA GLN A 106 7.39 -2.18 19.09
C GLN A 106 6.20 -2.14 18.11
N GLY A 107 5.89 -3.25 17.43
CA GLY A 107 4.84 -3.35 16.43
C GLY A 107 5.31 -3.07 15.00
N LEU A 108 4.35 -2.73 14.14
CA LEU A 108 4.59 -2.36 12.75
C LEU A 108 5.06 -0.91 12.67
N GLN A 109 6.24 -0.70 12.09
CA GLN A 109 6.83 0.62 11.83
C GLN A 109 7.12 0.76 10.34
N LEU A 110 6.97 1.97 9.81
CA LEU A 110 7.20 2.26 8.39
C LEU A 110 8.04 3.52 8.21
N ARG A 111 8.83 3.55 7.12
CA ARG A 111 9.55 4.73 6.65
C ARG A 111 9.42 4.85 5.14
N GLU A 112 8.97 6.01 4.68
CA GLU A 112 8.89 6.38 3.26
C GLU A 112 10.12 7.21 2.88
N GLN A 113 10.75 6.89 1.75
CA GLN A 113 11.94 7.60 1.28
C GLN A 113 11.60 8.99 0.73
N ARG A 114 10.40 9.12 0.16
CA ARG A 114 9.87 10.38 -0.34
C ARG A 114 8.68 10.76 0.53
N ILE A 115 8.96 11.58 1.53
CA ILE A 115 7.94 12.41 2.16
C ILE A 115 7.84 13.65 1.27
N HIS A 116 6.78 13.80 0.47
CA HIS A 116 6.55 15.07 -0.22
C HIS A 116 6.33 16.14 0.85
N ALA A 117 7.36 16.90 1.24
CA ALA A 117 7.15 18.31 1.49
C ALA A 117 6.67 18.86 0.15
N SER A 118 5.38 19.22 0.05
CA SER A 118 4.70 19.69 -1.17
C SER A 118 5.65 20.46 -2.06
N ARG A 119 6.17 19.80 -3.11
CA ARG A 119 7.10 20.45 -4.01
C ARG A 119 6.28 21.35 -4.92
N TRP A 120 6.67 22.62 -5.03
CA TRP A 120 5.92 23.66 -5.73
C TRP A 120 5.69 23.38 -7.22
N TRP A 121 6.41 22.44 -7.84
CA TRP A 121 6.17 21.98 -9.22
C TRP A 121 5.08 20.90 -9.35
N ASP A 122 4.60 20.29 -8.25
CA ASP A 122 3.35 19.51 -8.28
C ASP A 122 2.13 20.44 -8.56
N ALA A 123 2.32 21.77 -8.49
CA ALA A 123 1.30 22.76 -8.84
C ALA A 123 1.13 22.99 -10.35
N ALA A 124 2.01 22.47 -11.22
CA ALA A 124 1.80 22.57 -12.67
C ALA A 124 0.57 21.78 -13.17
N GLY A 125 0.07 20.83 -12.37
CA GLY A 125 -1.24 20.19 -12.54
C GLY A 125 -2.39 20.86 -11.78
N ARG A 126 -2.09 21.80 -10.88
CA ARG A 126 -3.06 22.52 -10.01
C ARG A 126 -3.22 24.01 -10.37
N ALA A 127 -2.67 24.48 -11.48
CA ALA A 127 -2.90 25.84 -12.00
C ALA A 127 -4.32 26.08 -12.57
N ARG A 128 -5.31 25.28 -12.15
CA ARG A 128 -6.74 25.54 -12.37
C ARG A 128 -7.58 25.61 -11.09
N SER A 129 -7.00 25.56 -9.91
CA SER A 129 -7.76 25.79 -8.66
C SER A 129 -6.86 26.30 -7.54
N ALA A 130 -7.17 27.50 -7.06
CA ALA A 130 -6.59 28.19 -5.90
C ALA A 130 -5.13 28.68 -6.10
N ALA A 131 -4.79 29.94 -6.38
CA ALA A 131 -5.25 31.20 -5.79
C ALA A 131 -5.47 31.08 -4.29
N ILE A 132 -4.58 31.72 -3.51
CA ILE A 132 -4.69 32.06 -2.08
C ILE A 132 -3.82 31.17 -1.14
N LEU A 133 -2.70 31.80 -0.72
CA LEU A 133 -1.92 31.70 0.54
C LEU A 133 -0.69 30.78 0.65
N SER A 134 0.35 31.42 1.21
CA SER A 134 1.75 30.99 1.38
C SER A 134 1.99 30.29 2.74
N PRO A 135 2.98 29.38 2.87
CA PRO A 135 3.23 28.60 4.09
C PRO A 135 4.45 29.09 4.93
N ILE A 136 4.52 28.64 6.20
CA ILE A 136 5.72 28.62 7.06
C ILE A 136 5.95 27.18 7.55
N GLU A 137 7.20 26.71 7.49
CA GLU A 137 7.72 25.35 7.75
C GLU A 137 8.15 25.05 9.19
N GLN A 138 8.22 23.75 9.56
CA GLN A 138 9.34 22.99 10.20
C GLN A 138 8.80 21.65 10.79
N ALA A 139 9.20 20.43 10.37
CA ALA A 139 10.45 19.65 10.50
C ALA A 139 10.56 18.80 11.80
N ALA A 140 10.65 17.45 11.69
CA ALA A 140 11.31 16.56 12.68
C ALA A 140 11.51 15.11 12.16
N VAL A 141 12.61 14.49 12.63
CA VAL A 141 13.28 13.25 12.21
C VAL A 141 12.83 12.04 13.07
N GLY A 142 12.69 10.86 12.47
CA GLY A 142 12.35 9.59 13.17
C GLY A 142 13.55 8.88 13.80
N PRO A 143 13.33 7.93 14.74
CA PRO A 143 14.39 7.38 15.58
C PRO A 143 15.24 6.36 14.82
N GLU A 144 16.55 6.60 14.82
CA GLU A 144 17.57 5.57 14.59
C GLU A 144 18.04 5.09 15.97
N GLY A 145 18.06 3.77 16.18
CA GLY A 145 18.46 3.12 17.44
C GLY A 145 17.98 1.68 17.51
#